data_AF-A0A6A4C687-F1
#
_entry.id   AF-A0A6A4C687-F1
#
_cell.length_a   1.000
_cell.length_b   1.000
_cell.length_c   1.000
_cell.angle_alpha   90.00
_cell.angle_beta   90.00
_cell.angle_gamma   90.00
#
_symmetry.space_group_name_H-M   'P 1'
#
loop_
_entity.id
_entity.type
_entity.pdbx_description
1 polymer ?
#
loop_
_entity_poly.entity_id
_entity_poly.type
_entity_poly.pdbx_seq_one_letter_code
_entity_poly.pdbx_strand_id
1 'polypeptide(L)'
;MATLLSEYGVDRLAERTFSTVSVLRRVLDRYRRVCHQLDASPSQSRQDALKAQDQLHAAKLSYEFDRAHWESERQQSADAATYTAERYQDDVKELVHEHNANKRGLQEELSKLRQKLEDSQAYQRILDGRARESHFDVTNLMNFLGNHATLACNWVRLRDLLQHYQDRTPVPQNWHTVIAMTASDDPLFQPGAFTGLDPPDNQDGESKQEDDPDSPSSPSSKRRSSRRRSSGSFSTPSDSKRNSKRSSHKVPAAPQLSP
;
A
#
# COMPACT_ATOMS: atom_id res chain seq x y z
N MET A 1 26.56 18.04 -100.55
CA MET A 1 27.14 19.38 -100.80
C MET A 1 26.13 20.31 -101.45
N ALA A 2 25.49 19.94 -102.57
CA ALA A 2 24.52 20.79 -103.27
C ALA A 2 23.26 21.18 -102.44
N THR A 3 22.79 20.30 -101.55
CA THR A 3 21.61 20.56 -100.71
C THR A 3 21.86 21.49 -99.53
N LEU A 4 23.05 21.43 -98.91
CA LEU A 4 23.43 22.28 -97.76
C LEU A 4 23.75 23.73 -98.16
N LEU A 5 24.25 23.93 -99.38
CA LEU A 5 24.53 25.26 -99.94
C LEU A 5 23.23 26.01 -100.30
N SER A 6 22.18 25.27 -100.68
CA SER A 6 20.84 25.80 -100.96
C SER A 6 20.14 26.34 -99.70
N GLU A 7 20.31 25.67 -98.57
CA GLU A 7 19.54 25.94 -97.35
C GLU A 7 20.16 27.03 -96.44
N TYR A 8 21.48 27.19 -96.44
CA TYR A 8 22.17 28.13 -95.54
C TYR A 8 22.91 29.26 -96.28
N GLY A 9 23.18 29.15 -97.58
CA GLY A 9 24.06 30.07 -98.30
C GLY A 9 25.54 29.86 -97.94
N VAL A 10 26.44 30.19 -98.87
CA VAL A 10 27.87 29.86 -98.79
C VAL A 10 28.53 30.47 -97.55
N ASP A 11 28.27 31.74 -97.26
CA ASP A 11 28.93 32.46 -96.16
C ASP A 11 28.45 32.01 -94.78
N ARG A 12 27.16 31.76 -94.61
CA ARG A 12 26.57 31.34 -93.32
C ARG A 12 26.89 29.88 -92.99
N LEU A 13 27.01 29.03 -94.01
CA LEU A 13 27.52 27.67 -93.86
C LEU A 13 29.01 27.67 -93.46
N ALA A 14 29.81 28.53 -94.09
CA ALA A 14 31.22 28.69 -93.74
C ALA A 14 31.38 29.21 -92.31
N GLU A 15 30.67 30.26 -91.92
CA GLU A 15 30.74 30.83 -90.57
C GLU A 15 30.38 29.80 -89.48
N ARG A 16 29.32 29.02 -89.68
CA ARG A 16 28.94 27.96 -88.74
C ARG A 16 29.94 26.81 -88.70
N THR A 17 30.46 26.38 -89.85
CA THR A 17 31.46 25.31 -89.89
C THR A 17 32.79 25.75 -89.26
N PHE A 18 33.25 26.98 -89.51
CA PHE A 18 34.43 27.52 -88.83
C PHE A 18 34.19 27.72 -87.33
N SER A 19 33.01 28.19 -86.92
CA SER A 19 32.66 28.34 -85.51
C SER A 19 32.65 27.00 -84.78
N THR A 20 32.00 25.98 -85.33
CA THR A 20 31.97 24.64 -84.71
C THR A 20 33.35 24.01 -84.68
N VAL A 21 34.14 24.13 -85.74
CA VAL A 21 35.52 23.64 -85.78
C VAL A 21 36.39 24.36 -84.74
N SER A 22 36.21 25.68 -84.56
CA SER A 22 36.97 26.44 -83.56
C SER A 22 36.65 26.02 -82.12
N VAL A 23 35.37 25.74 -81.82
CA VAL A 23 34.94 25.23 -80.51
C VAL A 23 35.49 23.84 -80.26
N LEU A 24 35.36 22.93 -81.24
CA LEU A 24 35.92 21.58 -81.15
C LEU A 24 37.44 21.62 -80.94
N ARG A 25 38.15 22.51 -81.64
CA ARG A 25 39.60 22.69 -81.47
C ARG A 25 39.94 23.15 -80.04
N ARG A 26 39.21 24.11 -79.48
CA ARG A 26 39.39 24.55 -78.08
C ARG A 26 39.12 23.44 -77.07
N VAL A 27 38.07 22.64 -77.29
CA VAL A 27 37.73 21.49 -76.42
C VAL A 27 38.82 20.43 -76.50
N LEU A 28 39.29 20.08 -77.70
CA LEU A 28 40.37 19.11 -77.89
C LEU A 28 41.70 19.60 -77.31
N ASP A 29 42.05 20.87 -77.47
CA ASP A 29 43.26 21.44 -76.87
C ASP A 29 43.17 21.45 -75.34
N ARG A 30 41.98 21.68 -74.78
CA ARG A 30 41.76 21.59 -73.33
C ARG A 30 41.86 20.15 -72.84
N TYR A 31 41.27 19.20 -73.57
CA TYR A 31 41.38 17.78 -73.27
C TYR A 31 42.84 17.31 -73.31
N ARG A 32 43.59 17.63 -74.38
CA ARG A 32 45.02 17.31 -74.51
C ARG A 32 45.86 17.93 -73.39
N ARG A 33 45.59 19.18 -73.00
CA ARG A 33 46.28 19.80 -71.86
C ARG A 33 46.03 19.04 -70.56
N VAL A 34 44.79 18.63 -70.31
CA VAL A 34 44.44 17.83 -69.12
C VAL A 34 45.12 16.46 -69.18
N CYS A 35 45.11 15.78 -70.32
CA CYS A 35 45.82 14.52 -70.52
C CYS A 35 47.34 14.68 -70.30
N HIS A 36 47.97 15.71 -70.86
CA HIS A 36 49.40 15.97 -70.66
C HIS A 36 49.74 16.34 -69.22
N GLN A 37 48.88 17.08 -68.51
CA GLN A 37 49.09 17.37 -67.08
C GLN A 37 48.96 16.13 -66.22
N LEU A 38 48.01 15.25 -66.57
CA LEU A 38 47.86 13.95 -65.97
C LEU A 38 49.12 13.10 -66.23
N ASP A 39 49.59 13.01 -67.47
CA ASP A 39 50.75 12.19 -67.86
C ASP A 39 52.11 12.75 -67.43
N ALA A 40 52.22 14.07 -67.27
CA ALA A 40 53.40 14.72 -66.69
C ALA A 40 53.44 14.64 -65.16
N SER A 41 52.33 14.28 -64.51
CA SER A 41 52.31 14.07 -63.06
C SER A 41 53.04 12.76 -62.72
N PRO A 42 53.98 12.76 -61.75
CA PRO A 42 54.72 11.56 -61.40
C PRO A 42 53.76 10.43 -61.00
N SER A 43 54.03 9.21 -61.47
CA SER A 43 53.24 8.00 -61.18
C SER A 43 52.92 7.84 -59.69
N GLN A 44 53.87 8.23 -58.83
CA GLN A 44 53.72 8.29 -57.38
C GLN A 44 52.53 9.15 -56.94
N SER A 45 52.38 10.38 -57.48
CA SER A 45 51.31 11.31 -57.11
C SER A 45 49.91 10.79 -57.49
N ARG A 46 49.78 10.15 -58.66
CA ARG A 46 48.52 9.50 -59.09
C ARG A 46 48.15 8.34 -58.16
N GLN A 47 49.14 7.52 -57.81
CA GLN A 47 48.92 6.37 -56.94
C GLN A 47 48.57 6.81 -55.51
N ASP A 48 49.17 7.90 -55.02
CA ASP A 48 48.85 8.49 -53.73
C ASP A 48 47.45 9.11 -53.72
N ALA A 49 47.00 9.72 -54.83
CA ALA A 49 45.63 10.23 -54.97
C ALA A 49 44.58 9.10 -54.92
N LEU A 50 44.84 7.96 -55.57
CA LEU A 50 43.97 6.78 -55.51
C LEU A 50 43.93 6.20 -54.09
N LYS A 51 45.08 6.06 -53.43
CA LYS A 51 45.14 5.62 -52.03
C LYS A 51 44.36 6.56 -51.10
N ALA A 52 44.47 7.87 -51.31
CA ALA A 52 43.73 8.86 -50.54
C ALA A 52 42.21 8.74 -50.77
N GLN A 53 41.78 8.42 -51.99
CA GLN A 53 40.38 8.15 -52.30
C GLN A 53 39.87 6.88 -51.59
N ASP A 54 40.65 5.80 -51.63
CA ASP A 54 40.30 4.54 -50.93
C ASP A 54 40.23 4.76 -49.41
N GLN A 55 41.17 5.51 -48.84
CA GLN A 55 41.17 5.88 -47.43
C GLN A 55 39.97 6.74 -47.06
N LEU A 56 39.60 7.70 -47.90
CA LEU A 56 38.42 8.55 -47.69
C LEU A 56 37.14 7.72 -47.74
N HIS A 57 37.05 6.77 -48.67
CA HIS A 57 35.91 5.86 -48.75
C HIS A 57 35.82 4.96 -47.52
N ALA A 58 36.94 4.38 -47.08
CA ALA A 58 37.01 3.58 -45.86
C ALA A 58 36.62 4.39 -44.63
N ALA A 59 37.13 5.62 -44.49
CA ALA A 59 36.81 6.52 -43.39
C ALA A 59 35.32 6.94 -43.39
N LYS A 60 34.73 7.11 -44.58
CA LYS A 60 33.30 7.41 -44.70
C LYS A 60 32.44 6.24 -44.21
N LEU A 61 32.78 5.02 -44.62
CA LEU A 61 32.07 3.82 -44.18
C LEU A 61 32.21 3.61 -42.67
N SER A 62 33.41 3.79 -42.10
CA SER A 62 33.61 3.67 -40.66
C SER A 62 32.83 4.74 -39.88
N TYR A 63 32.80 5.97 -40.38
CA TYR A 63 32.01 7.04 -39.78
C TYR A 63 30.50 6.75 -39.81
N GLU A 64 29.98 6.25 -40.93
CA GLU A 64 28.57 5.86 -41.03
C GLU A 64 28.23 4.70 -40.09
N PHE A 65 29.12 3.72 -39.95
CA PHE A 65 28.99 2.63 -39.00
C PHE A 65 28.97 3.13 -37.54
N ASP A 66 29.95 3.95 -37.15
CA ASP A 66 30.03 4.52 -35.81
C ASP A 66 28.81 5.40 -35.50
N ARG A 67 28.37 6.18 -36.48
CA ARG A 67 27.15 7.00 -36.36
C ARG A 67 25.93 6.13 -36.08
N ALA A 68 25.72 5.06 -36.85
CA ALA A 68 24.61 4.14 -36.67
C ALA A 68 24.68 3.44 -35.29
N HIS A 69 25.88 3.04 -34.87
CA HIS A 69 26.11 2.47 -33.54
C HIS A 69 25.71 3.46 -32.43
N TRP A 70 26.18 4.70 -32.47
CA TRP A 70 25.84 5.71 -31.46
C TRP A 70 24.39 6.19 -31.52
N GLU A 71 23.73 6.13 -32.67
CA GLU A 71 22.29 6.34 -32.78
C GLU A 71 21.51 5.21 -32.09
N SER A 72 21.90 3.95 -32.30
CA SER A 72 21.30 2.79 -31.61
C SER A 72 21.49 2.84 -30.10
N GLU A 73 22.71 3.12 -29.62
CA GLU A 73 23.00 3.22 -28.19
C GLU A 73 22.19 4.35 -27.52
N ARG A 74 22.06 5.50 -28.20
CA ARG A 74 21.22 6.60 -27.69
C ARG A 74 19.76 6.19 -27.61
N GLN A 75 19.24 5.50 -28.62
CA GLN A 75 17.85 5.04 -28.62
C GLN A 75 17.61 4.03 -27.49
N GLN A 76 18.50 3.04 -27.35
CA GLN A 76 18.40 2.05 -26.28
C GLN A 76 18.49 2.69 -24.89
N SER A 77 19.38 3.66 -24.70
CA SER A 77 19.47 4.40 -23.44
C SER A 77 18.21 5.23 -23.17
N ALA A 78 17.61 5.84 -24.21
CA ALA A 78 16.36 6.59 -24.07
C ALA A 78 15.20 5.66 -23.71
N ASP A 79 15.07 4.52 -24.39
CA ASP A 79 14.02 3.54 -24.14
C ASP A 79 14.15 2.88 -22.76
N ALA A 80 15.38 2.61 -22.31
CA ALA A 80 15.63 2.13 -20.95
C ALA A 80 15.27 3.19 -19.89
N ALA A 81 15.57 4.47 -20.16
CA ALA A 81 15.22 5.57 -19.25
C ALA A 81 13.70 5.78 -19.17
N THR A 82 12.98 5.74 -20.29
CA THR A 82 11.52 5.87 -20.29
C THR A 82 10.87 4.68 -19.61
N TYR A 83 11.28 3.44 -19.94
CA TYR A 83 10.77 2.24 -19.29
C TYR A 83 10.95 2.24 -17.78
N THR A 84 12.15 2.62 -17.30
CA THR A 84 12.41 2.69 -15.86
C THR A 84 11.62 3.81 -15.19
N ALA A 85 11.50 4.98 -15.83
CA ALA A 85 10.71 6.09 -15.31
C ALA A 85 9.23 5.75 -15.19
N GLU A 86 8.63 5.12 -16.21
CA GLU A 86 7.24 4.66 -16.18
C GLU A 86 7.01 3.63 -15.08
N ARG A 87 7.92 2.67 -14.94
CA ARG A 87 7.85 1.68 -13.86
C ARG A 87 7.88 2.32 -12.47
N TYR A 88 8.79 3.25 -12.22
CA TYR A 88 8.84 3.97 -10.95
C TYR A 88 7.57 4.82 -10.72
N GLN A 89 6.99 5.40 -11.76
CA GLN A 89 5.72 6.11 -11.63
C GLN A 89 4.59 5.18 -11.21
N ASP A 90 4.53 3.97 -11.77
CA ASP A 90 3.50 2.99 -11.43
C ASP A 90 3.69 2.44 -10.02
N ASP A 91 4.93 2.12 -9.61
CA ASP A 91 5.25 1.71 -8.23
C ASP A 91 4.83 2.80 -7.22
N VAL A 92 5.08 4.08 -7.53
CA VAL A 92 4.66 5.20 -6.67
C VAL A 92 3.14 5.32 -6.61
N LYS A 93 2.43 5.15 -7.74
CA LYS A 93 0.96 5.17 -7.74
C LYS A 93 0.40 4.04 -6.88
N GLU A 94 0.93 2.82 -7.00
CA GLU A 94 0.53 1.67 -6.19
C GLU A 94 0.74 1.94 -4.70
N LEU A 95 1.93 2.42 -4.31
CA LEU A 95 2.24 2.74 -2.92
C LEU A 95 1.30 3.82 -2.35
N VAL A 96 0.97 4.84 -3.15
CA VAL A 96 0.00 5.88 -2.74
C VAL A 96 -1.40 5.29 -2.60
N HIS A 97 -1.82 4.40 -3.49
CA HIS A 97 -3.11 3.72 -3.38
C HIS A 97 -3.21 2.87 -2.11
N GLU A 98 -2.19 2.06 -1.82
CA GLU A 98 -2.12 1.25 -0.59
C GLU A 98 -2.12 2.12 0.67
N HIS A 99 -1.28 3.17 0.70
CA HIS A 99 -1.24 4.09 1.82
C HIS A 99 -2.60 4.73 2.09
N ASN A 100 -3.29 5.17 1.03
CA ASN A 100 -4.63 5.74 1.15
C ASN A 100 -5.67 4.72 1.61
N ALA A 101 -5.59 3.46 1.15
CA ALA A 101 -6.45 2.39 1.61
C ALA A 101 -6.24 2.12 3.10
N ASN A 102 -4.98 2.01 3.54
CA ASN A 102 -4.63 1.84 4.94
C ASN A 102 -5.11 3.01 5.80
N LYS A 103 -4.92 4.24 5.34
CA LYS A 103 -5.40 5.44 6.05
C LYS A 103 -6.92 5.43 6.23
N ARG A 104 -7.68 5.03 5.21
CA ARG A 104 -9.14 4.88 5.32
C ARG A 104 -9.51 3.78 6.32
N GLY A 105 -8.88 2.61 6.25
CA GLY A 105 -9.12 1.53 7.21
C GLY A 105 -8.83 1.94 8.66
N LEU A 106 -7.73 2.65 8.90
CA LEU A 106 -7.43 3.19 10.24
C LEU A 106 -8.47 4.22 10.69
N GLN A 107 -8.93 5.09 9.79
CA GLN A 107 -9.96 6.08 10.10
C GLN A 107 -11.31 5.43 10.44
N GLU A 108 -11.66 4.34 9.75
CA GLU A 108 -12.85 3.54 10.04
C GLU A 108 -12.73 2.89 11.43
N GLU A 109 -11.61 2.25 11.76
CA GLU A 109 -11.40 1.67 13.09
C GLU A 109 -11.40 2.74 14.20
N LEU A 110 -10.80 3.91 13.97
CA LEU A 110 -10.89 5.02 14.91
C LEU A 110 -12.33 5.49 15.11
N SER A 111 -13.13 5.57 14.04
CA SER A 111 -14.54 5.96 14.14
C SER A 111 -15.36 4.94 14.93
N LYS A 112 -15.10 3.64 14.71
CA LYS A 112 -15.74 2.54 15.42
C LYS A 112 -15.37 2.53 16.90
N LEU A 113 -14.10 2.77 17.22
CA LEU A 113 -13.62 2.81 18.60
C LEU A 113 -14.17 4.03 19.34
N ARG A 114 -14.25 5.17 18.65
CA ARG A 114 -14.89 6.38 19.17
C ARG A 114 -16.38 6.16 19.44
N GLN A 115 -17.10 5.50 18.53
CA GLN A 115 -18.51 5.17 18.75
C GLN A 115 -18.67 4.29 19.99
N LYS A 116 -17.88 3.22 20.14
CA LYS A 116 -17.90 2.36 21.34
C LYS A 116 -17.61 3.14 22.63
N LEU A 117 -16.67 4.07 22.58
CA LEU A 117 -16.37 4.95 23.72
C LEU A 117 -17.59 5.82 24.06
N GLU A 118 -18.22 6.42 23.07
CA GLU A 118 -19.43 7.25 23.26
C GLU A 118 -20.60 6.41 23.82
N ASP A 119 -20.81 5.19 23.31
CA ASP A 119 -21.83 4.26 23.78
C ASP A 119 -21.59 3.83 25.24
N SER A 120 -20.35 3.46 25.58
CA SER A 120 -19.99 3.09 26.96
C SER A 120 -20.13 4.27 27.93
N GLN A 121 -19.75 5.47 27.52
CA GLN A 121 -19.97 6.68 28.32
C GLN A 121 -21.46 6.97 28.48
N ALA A 122 -22.28 6.77 27.45
CA ALA A 122 -23.72 6.92 27.54
C ALA A 122 -24.32 5.92 28.54
N TYR A 123 -23.89 4.67 28.47
CA TYR A 123 -24.29 3.64 29.43
C TYR A 123 -23.88 3.98 30.88
N GLN A 124 -22.65 4.48 31.08
CA GLN A 124 -22.21 4.96 32.39
C GLN A 124 -23.09 6.09 32.91
N ARG A 125 -23.45 7.07 32.07
CA ARG A 125 -24.36 8.16 32.48
C ARG A 125 -25.74 7.63 32.91
N ILE A 126 -26.26 6.59 32.24
CA ILE A 126 -27.52 5.96 32.62
C ILE A 126 -27.39 5.26 33.98
N LEU A 127 -26.32 4.48 34.17
CA LEU A 127 -26.05 3.82 35.45
C LEU A 127 -25.87 4.83 36.59
N ASP A 128 -25.12 5.91 36.36
CA ASP A 128 -24.94 6.99 37.33
C ASP A 128 -26.27 7.69 37.64
N GLY A 129 -27.12 7.88 36.62
CA GLY A 129 -28.48 8.40 36.78
C GLY A 129 -29.34 7.50 37.68
N ARG A 130 -29.40 6.20 37.37
CA ARG A 130 -30.11 5.20 38.18
C ARG A 130 -29.55 5.12 39.60
N ALA A 131 -28.23 5.19 39.76
CA ALA A 131 -27.58 5.17 41.06
C ALA A 131 -27.96 6.41 41.88
N ARG A 132 -28.06 7.59 41.26
CA ARG A 132 -28.53 8.82 41.91
C ARG A 132 -30.01 8.78 42.26
N GLU A 133 -30.85 8.21 41.40
CA GLU A 133 -32.29 8.06 41.66
C GLU A 133 -32.59 7.05 42.76
N SER A 134 -31.86 5.92 42.78
CA SER A 134 -31.98 4.89 43.83
C SER A 134 -31.20 5.23 45.10
N HIS A 135 -30.48 6.35 45.12
CA HIS A 135 -29.71 6.75 46.28
C HIS A 135 -30.63 7.12 47.45
N PHE A 136 -30.58 6.30 48.49
CA PHE A 136 -31.28 6.55 49.74
C PHE A 136 -30.64 7.72 50.49
N ASP A 137 -31.36 8.84 50.60
CA ASP A 137 -30.91 10.01 51.37
C ASP A 137 -31.52 10.00 52.78
N VAL A 138 -30.67 9.69 53.76
CA VAL A 138 -31.01 9.66 55.18
C VAL A 138 -31.55 11.00 55.66
N THR A 139 -31.00 12.12 55.20
CA THR A 139 -31.41 13.46 55.66
C THR A 139 -32.82 13.77 55.19
N ASN A 140 -33.13 13.49 53.92
CA ASN A 140 -34.47 13.68 53.37
C ASN A 140 -35.51 12.79 54.06
N LEU A 141 -35.18 11.52 54.34
CA LEU A 141 -36.08 10.63 55.09
C LEU A 141 -36.34 11.16 56.51
N MET A 142 -35.29 11.59 57.21
CA MET A 142 -35.42 12.11 58.58
C MET A 142 -36.31 13.36 58.64
N ASN A 143 -36.15 14.28 57.68
CA ASN A 143 -37.01 15.46 57.57
C ASN A 143 -38.47 15.07 57.27
N PHE A 144 -38.70 14.10 56.38
CA PHE A 144 -40.04 13.60 56.08
C PHE A 144 -40.72 13.02 57.33
N LEU A 145 -40.03 12.15 58.07
CA LEU A 145 -40.58 11.56 59.30
C LEU A 145 -40.85 12.61 60.37
N GLY A 146 -39.98 13.60 60.55
CA GLY A 146 -40.19 14.69 61.50
C GLY A 146 -41.40 15.57 61.19
N ASN A 147 -41.72 15.75 59.90
CA ASN A 147 -42.85 16.58 59.45
C ASN A 147 -44.19 15.83 59.50
N HIS A 148 -44.19 14.50 59.43
CA HIS A 148 -45.40 13.71 59.21
C HIS A 148 -45.68 12.64 60.28
N ALA A 149 -44.78 12.42 61.26
CA ALA A 149 -44.96 11.41 62.29
C ALA A 149 -44.53 11.92 63.68
N THR A 150 -45.19 11.42 64.72
CA THR A 150 -44.75 11.61 66.11
C THR A 150 -43.95 10.39 66.54
N LEU A 151 -42.62 10.45 66.39
CA LEU A 151 -41.74 9.35 66.77
C LEU A 151 -41.18 9.57 68.19
N ALA A 152 -41.50 8.64 69.10
CA ALA A 152 -40.89 8.56 70.42
C ALA A 152 -39.60 7.74 70.33
N CYS A 153 -38.55 8.30 69.73
CA CYS A 153 -37.27 7.62 69.54
C CYS A 153 -36.06 8.56 69.72
N ASN A 154 -34.87 7.97 69.84
CA ASN A 154 -33.62 8.72 69.80
C ASN A 154 -33.27 9.05 68.34
N TRP A 155 -33.63 10.24 67.89
CA TRP A 155 -33.44 10.73 66.52
C TRP A 155 -31.99 10.68 66.03
N VAL A 156 -31.03 11.02 66.88
CA VAL A 156 -29.59 10.99 66.55
C VAL A 156 -29.17 9.55 66.26
N ARG A 157 -29.56 8.62 67.13
CA ARG A 157 -29.19 7.21 67.00
C ARG A 157 -29.88 6.51 65.82
N LEU A 158 -31.11 6.91 65.49
CA LEU A 158 -31.81 6.42 64.30
C LEU A 158 -31.12 6.91 63.02
N ARG A 159 -30.79 8.20 62.94
CA ARG A 159 -30.04 8.77 61.81
C ARG A 159 -28.72 8.04 61.60
N ASP A 160 -27.93 7.85 62.66
CA ASP A 160 -26.62 7.20 62.56
C ASP A 160 -26.76 5.72 62.13
N LEU A 161 -27.82 5.03 62.57
CA LEU A 161 -28.13 3.68 62.11
C LEU A 161 -28.47 3.63 60.60
N LEU A 162 -29.28 4.57 60.12
CA LEU A 162 -29.64 4.69 58.71
C LEU A 162 -28.45 5.11 57.85
N GLN A 163 -27.53 5.93 58.40
CA GLN A 163 -26.26 6.30 57.78
C GLN A 163 -25.37 5.06 57.59
N HIS A 164 -25.27 4.18 58.60
CA HIS A 164 -24.56 2.92 58.46
C HIS A 164 -25.14 2.02 57.36
N TYR A 165 -26.47 1.99 57.21
CA TYR A 165 -27.12 1.28 56.09
C TYR A 165 -26.78 1.91 54.72
N GLN A 166 -26.84 3.25 54.61
CA GLN A 166 -26.49 3.98 53.39
C GLN A 166 -25.03 3.74 52.98
N ASP A 167 -24.09 3.87 53.93
CA ASP A 167 -22.65 3.73 53.69
C ASP A 167 -22.19 2.25 53.61
N ARG A 168 -23.12 1.31 53.79
CA ARG A 168 -22.87 -0.14 53.90
C ARG A 168 -21.77 -0.49 54.91
N THR A 169 -21.72 0.23 56.02
CA THR A 169 -20.77 0.00 57.10
C THR A 169 -21.41 -0.83 58.23
N PRO A 170 -20.64 -1.70 58.91
CA PRO A 170 -21.18 -2.47 60.00
C PRO A 170 -21.54 -1.55 61.17
N VAL A 171 -22.69 -1.80 61.77
CA VAL A 171 -23.14 -1.10 62.99
C VAL A 171 -22.24 -1.52 64.17
N PRO A 172 -21.84 -0.61 65.08
CA PRO A 172 -21.03 -0.95 66.24
C PRO A 172 -21.64 -2.05 67.11
N GLN A 173 -20.82 -3.04 67.51
CA GLN A 173 -21.29 -4.24 68.24
C GLN A 173 -21.89 -3.95 69.63
N ASN A 174 -21.57 -2.80 70.22
CA ASN A 174 -22.12 -2.36 71.50
C ASN A 174 -23.52 -1.73 71.39
N TRP A 175 -24.08 -1.63 70.17
CA TRP A 175 -25.41 -1.08 69.97
C TRP A 175 -26.47 -2.16 70.12
N HIS A 176 -27.22 -2.11 71.22
CA HIS A 176 -28.51 -2.78 71.34
C HIS A 176 -29.59 -1.80 70.89
N THR A 177 -30.18 -2.02 69.71
CA THR A 177 -31.20 -1.16 69.13
C THR A 177 -32.51 -1.91 69.05
N VAL A 178 -33.55 -1.37 69.71
CA VAL A 178 -34.94 -1.85 69.60
C VAL A 178 -35.73 -0.73 68.93
N ILE A 179 -36.31 -1.01 67.77
CA ILE A 179 -37.22 -0.09 67.08
C ILE A 179 -38.61 -0.72 67.15
N ALA A 180 -39.48 -0.16 67.97
CA ALA A 180 -40.89 -0.47 67.97
C ALA A 180 -41.60 0.59 67.12
N MET A 181 -42.18 0.17 66.00
CA MET A 181 -42.97 1.03 65.13
C MET A 181 -44.37 0.45 65.01
N THR A 182 -45.37 1.23 65.41
CA THR A 182 -46.77 0.89 65.25
C THR A 182 -47.38 1.93 64.32
N ALA A 183 -47.62 1.53 63.07
CA ALA A 183 -48.41 2.31 62.13
C ALA A 183 -49.80 1.66 62.07
N SER A 184 -50.72 2.14 62.90
CA SER A 184 -52.10 1.64 62.94
C SER A 184 -53.08 2.80 63.07
N ASP A 185 -54.17 2.74 62.29
CA ASP A 185 -55.33 3.60 62.50
C ASP A 185 -56.15 3.14 63.72
N ASP A 186 -56.03 1.85 64.07
CA ASP A 186 -56.65 1.22 65.24
C ASP A 186 -55.63 1.07 66.38
N PRO A 187 -55.84 1.69 67.55
CA PRO A 187 -54.94 1.63 68.69
C PRO A 187 -54.83 0.24 69.35
N LEU A 188 -55.68 -0.73 68.98
CA LEU A 188 -55.69 -2.07 69.57
C LEU A 188 -54.90 -3.12 68.77
N PHE A 189 -54.39 -2.78 67.59
CA PHE A 189 -53.67 -3.72 66.74
C PHE A 189 -52.27 -4.04 67.29
N GLN A 190 -51.97 -5.33 67.50
CA GLN A 190 -50.63 -5.80 67.88
C GLN A 190 -49.94 -6.46 66.68
N PRO A 191 -48.92 -5.81 66.07
CA PRO A 191 -48.17 -6.42 64.98
C PRO A 191 -47.28 -7.57 65.47
N GLY A 192 -47.14 -8.60 64.63
CA GLY A 192 -46.22 -9.72 64.85
C GLY A 192 -44.76 -9.38 64.52
N ALA A 193 -43.82 -10.28 64.85
CA ALA A 193 -42.41 -10.10 64.54
C ALA A 193 -42.17 -10.03 63.02
N PHE A 194 -41.28 -9.14 62.59
CA PHE A 194 -40.91 -9.02 61.18
C PHE A 194 -40.15 -10.27 60.72
N THR A 195 -40.70 -10.95 59.71
CA THR A 195 -40.00 -11.98 58.95
C THR A 195 -39.34 -11.29 57.76
N GLY A 196 -38.03 -11.48 57.58
CA GLY A 196 -37.27 -10.87 56.48
C GLY A 196 -37.95 -11.04 55.13
N LEU A 197 -37.96 -9.98 54.32
CA LEU A 197 -38.43 -10.04 52.93
C LEU A 197 -37.28 -10.45 52.02
N ASP A 198 -37.57 -11.30 51.03
CA ASP A 198 -36.60 -11.63 49.99
C ASP A 198 -36.28 -10.39 49.14
N PRO A 199 -35.01 -10.20 48.72
CA PRO A 199 -34.65 -9.09 47.84
C PRO A 199 -35.48 -9.15 46.54
N PRO A 200 -35.90 -7.99 46.00
CA PRO A 200 -36.55 -7.97 44.69
C PRO A 200 -35.61 -8.56 43.64
N ASP A 201 -36.13 -9.54 42.89
CA ASP A 201 -35.44 -10.17 41.76
C ASP A 201 -35.20 -9.10 40.70
N ASN A 202 -33.97 -8.58 40.63
CA ASN A 202 -33.56 -7.67 39.57
C ASN A 202 -33.41 -8.48 38.28
N GLN A 203 -34.52 -8.84 37.64
CA GLN A 203 -34.52 -9.27 36.25
C GLN A 203 -34.28 -8.05 35.37
N ASP A 204 -33.04 -7.57 35.36
CA ASP A 204 -32.52 -6.82 34.23
C ASP A 204 -32.28 -7.86 33.13
N GLY A 205 -33.01 -7.72 32.02
CA GLY A 205 -33.10 -8.73 30.98
C GLY A 205 -31.75 -9.07 30.36
N GLU A 206 -31.12 -10.15 30.83
CA GLU A 206 -30.16 -10.89 30.04
C GLU A 206 -30.94 -11.57 28.91
N SER A 207 -30.99 -10.91 27.76
CA SER A 207 -31.35 -11.53 26.49
C SER A 207 -30.52 -12.79 26.33
N LYS A 208 -31.21 -13.93 26.38
CA LYS A 208 -30.70 -15.25 26.02
C LYS A 208 -29.81 -15.13 24.78
N GLN A 209 -28.55 -15.49 24.93
CA GLN A 209 -27.72 -15.89 23.82
C GLN A 209 -28.41 -17.13 23.21
N GLU A 210 -28.92 -16.97 22.00
CA GLU A 210 -29.49 -18.08 21.22
C GLU A 210 -28.37 -19.09 20.96
N ASP A 211 -28.50 -20.27 21.58
CA ASP A 211 -27.72 -21.45 21.24
C ASP A 211 -28.13 -21.90 19.83
N ASP A 212 -27.22 -21.69 18.90
CA ASP A 212 -27.23 -22.22 17.54
C ASP A 212 -27.14 -23.77 17.59
N PRO A 213 -28.15 -24.52 17.11
CA PRO A 213 -28.09 -25.97 17.11
C PRO A 213 -27.73 -26.47 15.71
N ASP A 214 -26.46 -26.41 15.33
CA ASP A 214 -25.99 -27.20 14.19
C ASP A 214 -24.55 -27.71 14.39
N SER A 215 -24.46 -28.81 15.12
CA SER A 215 -23.37 -29.78 14.96
C SER A 215 -23.92 -31.18 15.21
N PRO A 216 -23.96 -32.06 14.19
CA PRO A 216 -24.54 -33.38 14.34
C PRO A 216 -23.60 -34.32 15.09
N SER A 217 -24.10 -34.81 16.21
CA SER A 217 -23.56 -35.93 16.97
C SER A 217 -23.37 -37.18 16.11
N SER A 218 -22.16 -37.75 16.15
CA SER A 218 -21.96 -39.18 15.85
C SER A 218 -22.70 -40.03 16.89
N PRO A 219 -23.25 -41.22 16.52
CA PRO A 219 -22.55 -42.43 16.95
C PRO A 219 -22.72 -43.70 16.07
N SER A 220 -21.62 -44.44 16.00
CA SER A 220 -21.46 -45.92 16.02
C SER A 220 -22.06 -46.84 14.93
N SER A 221 -21.13 -47.47 14.21
CA SER A 221 -20.93 -48.94 14.09
C SER A 221 -22.02 -49.86 13.49
N LYS A 222 -21.80 -50.36 12.26
CA LYS A 222 -21.42 -51.78 11.99
C LYS A 222 -21.30 -52.14 10.49
N ARG A 223 -20.16 -52.81 10.20
CA ARG A 223 -19.93 -53.99 9.33
C ARG A 223 -19.88 -53.87 7.79
N ARG A 224 -18.64 -54.07 7.32
CA ARG A 224 -18.15 -55.02 6.28
C ARG A 224 -18.71 -54.93 4.85
N SER A 225 -17.81 -54.63 3.90
CA SER A 225 -17.46 -55.58 2.81
C SER A 225 -16.25 -55.08 1.99
N SER A 226 -15.41 -56.03 1.63
CA SER A 226 -14.15 -55.93 0.91
C SER A 226 -14.30 -55.87 -0.62
N ARG A 227 -13.46 -55.10 -1.33
CA ARG A 227 -12.82 -55.56 -2.59
C ARG A 227 -11.66 -54.66 -3.07
N ARG A 228 -10.56 -55.34 -3.41
CA ARG A 228 -9.31 -54.91 -4.06
C ARG A 228 -9.53 -54.08 -5.35
N ARG A 229 -8.66 -53.08 -5.60
CA ARG A 229 -7.55 -53.14 -6.61
C ARG A 229 -6.84 -51.77 -6.79
N SER A 230 -5.51 -51.83 -6.63
CA SER A 230 -4.38 -51.14 -7.28
C SER A 230 -4.54 -49.76 -7.96
N SER A 231 -3.70 -48.78 -7.56
CA SER A 231 -2.55 -48.22 -8.30
C SER A 231 -2.32 -46.70 -8.10
N GLY A 232 -1.04 -46.30 -7.95
CA GLY A 232 -0.52 -44.91 -7.98
C GLY A 232 -0.30 -44.29 -6.59
N SER A 233 0.88 -44.32 -5.96
CA SER A 233 2.21 -43.73 -6.29
C SER A 233 2.48 -42.42 -5.52
N PHE A 234 3.43 -42.51 -4.56
CA PHE A 234 4.35 -41.48 -4.01
C PHE A 234 3.71 -40.28 -3.24
N SER A 235 4.19 -39.76 -2.09
CA SER A 235 5.54 -39.64 -1.52
C SER A 235 5.45 -39.27 -0.02
N THR A 236 6.42 -39.67 0.79
CA THR A 236 7.06 -38.91 1.90
C THR A 236 8.36 -39.64 2.26
N PRO A 237 9.28 -39.11 3.09
CA PRO A 237 9.77 -37.73 3.26
C PRO A 237 11.32 -37.69 3.18
N SER A 238 11.94 -36.51 3.15
CA SER A 238 13.11 -36.19 4.00
C SER A 238 13.81 -34.89 3.60
N ASP A 239 13.95 -34.04 4.61
CA ASP A 239 14.93 -32.97 4.72
C ASP A 239 16.34 -33.43 4.33
N SER A 240 17.04 -32.61 3.56
CA SER A 240 18.49 -32.71 3.43
C SER A 240 19.15 -31.33 3.42
N LYS A 241 19.72 -30.98 4.58
CA LYS A 241 20.89 -30.10 4.69
C LYS A 241 21.99 -30.58 3.76
N ARG A 242 22.51 -29.70 2.90
CA ARG A 242 23.92 -29.78 2.47
C ARG A 242 24.43 -28.42 2.02
N ASN A 243 25.26 -27.82 2.87
CA ASN A 243 26.07 -26.65 2.56
C ASN A 243 27.46 -27.16 2.15
N SER A 244 27.99 -26.77 0.98
CA SER A 244 29.36 -27.08 0.57
C SER A 244 29.97 -25.99 -0.32
N LYS A 245 30.84 -25.19 0.31
CA LYS A 245 32.13 -24.59 -0.15
C LYS A 245 32.44 -24.50 -1.66
N ARG A 246 32.94 -23.31 -2.07
CA ARG A 246 34.30 -22.99 -2.61
C ARG A 246 34.23 -21.70 -3.48
N SER A 247 34.73 -20.54 -3.04
CA SER A 247 36.12 -19.98 -3.09
C SER A 247 36.38 -18.98 -4.24
N SER A 248 36.64 -17.74 -3.83
CA SER A 248 37.65 -16.77 -4.29
C SER A 248 37.65 -16.20 -5.71
N HIS A 249 37.48 -14.88 -5.81
CA HIS A 249 38.36 -14.02 -6.62
C HIS A 249 38.67 -12.70 -5.89
N LYS A 250 39.92 -12.29 -6.07
CA LYS A 250 40.74 -11.37 -5.29
C LYS A 250 40.85 -10.02 -6.01
N VAL A 251 40.67 -8.92 -5.29
CA VAL A 251 40.92 -7.54 -5.76
C VAL A 251 42.39 -7.17 -5.50
N PRO A 252 43.10 -6.51 -6.43
CA PRO A 252 44.44 -6.00 -6.15
C PRO A 252 44.38 -4.56 -5.63
N ALA A 253 45.09 -4.30 -4.53
CA ALA A 253 45.49 -2.97 -4.10
C ALA A 253 47.02 -2.89 -4.14
N ALA A 254 47.53 -1.77 -4.65
CA ALA A 254 48.92 -1.31 -4.55
C ALA A 254 48.88 0.14 -4.03
N PRO A 255 50.00 0.81 -3.66
CA PRO A 255 51.39 0.36 -3.45
C PRO A 255 51.96 0.81 -2.07
N GLN A 256 53.11 0.29 -1.63
CA GLN A 256 54.01 1.02 -0.72
C GLN A 256 55.47 0.59 -0.94
N LEU A 257 56.33 1.59 -0.83
CA LEU A 257 57.75 1.65 -1.17
C LEU A 257 58.67 1.35 0.04
N SER A 258 59.89 0.90 -0.30
CA SER A 258 61.18 1.06 0.41
C SER A 258 61.49 0.18 1.63
N PRO A 259 62.78 -0.03 1.99
CA PRO A 259 64.04 0.31 1.31
C PRO A 259 64.81 -0.90 0.74
#